data_AF-A0A811RB21-F1
#
_entry.id   AF-A0A811RB21-F1
#
_cell.length_a   1.000
_cell.length_b   1.000
_cell.length_c   1.000
_cell.angle_alpha   90.00
_cell.angle_beta   90.00
_cell.angle_gamma   90.00
#
_symmetry.space_group_name_H-M   'P 1'
#
loop_
_entity.id
_entity.type
_entity.pdbx_description
1 polymer ?
#
loop_
_entity_poly.entity_id
_entity_poly.type
_entity_poly.pdbx_seq_one_letter_code
_entity_poly.pdbx_strand_id
1 'polypeptide(L)'
;MYLIYAMPMLQSAADLSAHTTATDDEMLDYTNQLRNGILEAYSGILQGFKTSPKTQLLMPYAPHIIQFLDALYNGKGLDDTVMKTAIGVLGDLADTLGVHAGPLINQSTSSQAFLEECLASDDPLVKESAEWARIAISRAVSGSH
;
A
#
# COMPACT_ATOMS: atom_id res chain seq x y z
N MET A 1 -16.57 -7.46 -13.68
CA MET A 1 -16.56 -8.94 -13.61
C MET A 1 -15.20 -9.51 -13.20
N TYR A 2 -14.08 -8.82 -13.43
CA TYR A 2 -12.76 -9.34 -13.03
C TYR A 2 -12.33 -9.05 -11.58
N LEU A 3 -12.81 -7.96 -10.97
CA LEU A 3 -12.39 -7.54 -9.62
C LEU A 3 -12.59 -8.65 -8.55
N ILE A 4 -13.73 -9.36 -8.59
CA ILE A 4 -14.06 -10.43 -7.64
C ILE A 4 -13.12 -11.65 -7.74
N TYR A 5 -12.41 -11.80 -8.86
CA TYR A 5 -11.41 -12.85 -9.03
C TYR A 5 -10.01 -12.32 -8.75
N ALA A 6 -9.69 -11.11 -9.26
CA ALA A 6 -8.38 -10.50 -9.12
C ALA A 6 -8.04 -10.17 -7.66
N MET A 7 -8.97 -9.60 -6.89
CA MET A 7 -8.69 -9.19 -5.52
C MET A 7 -8.34 -10.38 -4.61
N PRO A 8 -9.12 -11.47 -4.53
CA PRO A 8 -8.74 -12.62 -3.71
C PRO A 8 -7.40 -13.26 -4.12
N MET A 9 -7.07 -13.26 -5.42
CA MET A 9 -5.78 -13.74 -5.89
C MET A 9 -4.63 -12.86 -5.41
N LEU A 10 -4.78 -11.53 -5.51
CA LEU A 10 -3.79 -10.58 -5.00
C LEU A 10 -3.64 -10.65 -3.48
N GLN A 11 -4.74 -10.80 -2.74
CA GLN A 11 -4.69 -10.96 -1.28
C GLN A 11 -3.91 -12.21 -0.88
N SER A 12 -4.17 -13.34 -1.56
CA SER A 12 -3.43 -14.58 -1.32
C SER A 12 -1.94 -14.44 -1.63
N ALA A 13 -1.58 -13.74 -2.72
CA ALA A 13 -0.19 -13.50 -3.08
C ALA A 13 0.51 -12.55 -2.09
N ALA A 14 -0.19 -11.50 -1.64
CA ALA A 14 0.26 -10.57 -0.62
C ALA A 14 0.59 -11.30 0.69
N ASP A 15 -0.34 -12.12 1.18
CA ASP A 15 -0.15 -12.94 2.38
C ASP A 15 1.07 -13.85 2.25
N LEU A 16 1.23 -14.53 1.11
CA LEU A 16 2.41 -15.37 0.89
C LEU A 16 3.70 -14.55 0.93
N SER A 17 3.77 -13.43 0.21
CA SER A 17 4.97 -12.58 0.11
C SER A 17 5.37 -11.89 1.41
N ALA A 18 4.41 -11.62 2.29
CA ALA A 18 4.65 -11.01 3.60
C ALA A 18 5.29 -12.00 4.58
N HIS A 19 4.97 -13.29 4.47
CA HIS A 19 5.44 -14.34 5.39
C HIS A 19 6.64 -15.13 4.85
N THR A 20 7.06 -14.90 3.61
CA THR A 20 8.27 -15.51 3.05
C THR A 20 9.50 -15.07 3.86
N THR A 21 10.17 -16.05 4.49
CA THR A 21 11.46 -15.83 5.15
C THR A 21 12.56 -16.06 4.11
N ALA A 22 13.18 -14.98 3.63
CA ALA A 22 14.36 -15.09 2.77
C ALA A 22 15.53 -15.66 3.57
N THR A 23 16.20 -16.69 3.02
CA THR A 23 17.37 -17.34 3.66
C THR A 23 18.70 -16.90 3.04
N ASP A 24 18.64 -16.17 1.93
CA ASP A 24 19.77 -15.61 1.20
C ASP A 24 19.32 -14.36 0.40
N ASP A 25 20.29 -13.66 -0.17
CA ASP A 25 20.08 -12.40 -0.89
C ASP A 25 19.28 -12.59 -2.18
N GLU A 26 19.45 -13.72 -2.90
CA GLU A 26 18.72 -14.01 -4.14
C GLU A 26 17.22 -14.19 -3.87
N MET A 27 16.88 -14.91 -2.79
CA MET A 27 15.49 -15.05 -2.36
C MET A 27 14.91 -13.75 -1.82
N LEU A 28 15.73 -12.88 -1.22
CA LEU A 28 15.29 -11.56 -0.79
C LEU A 28 14.92 -10.69 -2.00
N ASP A 29 15.79 -10.63 -3.01
CA ASP A 29 15.54 -9.90 -4.25
C ASP A 29 14.29 -10.41 -4.97
N TYR A 30 14.14 -11.74 -5.07
CA TYR A 30 12.94 -12.35 -5.63
C TYR A 30 11.68 -11.97 -4.84
N THR A 31 11.75 -12.01 -3.51
CA THR A 31 10.64 -11.65 -2.63
C THR A 31 10.25 -10.18 -2.81
N ASN A 32 11.22 -9.28 -2.94
CA ASN A 32 10.96 -7.86 -3.19
C ASN A 32 10.40 -7.60 -4.59
N GLN A 33 10.85 -8.31 -5.62
CA GLN A 33 10.24 -8.25 -6.96
C GLN A 33 8.76 -8.69 -6.92
N LEU A 34 8.46 -9.78 -6.21
CA LEU A 34 7.08 -10.25 -6.02
C LEU A 34 6.23 -9.19 -5.28
N ARG A 35 6.73 -8.65 -4.17
CA ARG A 35 6.06 -7.59 -3.40
C ARG A 35 5.78 -6.38 -4.28
N ASN A 36 6.76 -5.94 -5.05
CA ASN A 36 6.61 -4.80 -5.95
C ASN A 36 5.53 -5.04 -7.02
N GLY A 37 5.49 -6.23 -7.63
CA GLY A 37 4.45 -6.58 -8.60
C GLY A 37 3.04 -6.60 -7.99
N ILE A 38 2.90 -7.06 -6.75
CA ILE A 38 1.62 -7.03 -6.02
C ILE A 38 1.20 -5.58 -5.71
N LEU A 39 2.13 -4.75 -5.24
CA LEU A 39 1.90 -3.33 -4.94
C LEU A 39 1.49 -2.55 -6.20
N GLU A 40 2.19 -2.76 -7.33
CA GLU A 40 1.84 -2.15 -8.61
C GLU A 40 0.45 -2.58 -9.09
N ALA A 41 0.07 -3.84 -8.89
CA ALA A 41 -1.28 -4.32 -9.20
C ALA A 41 -2.34 -3.64 -8.33
N TYR A 42 -2.09 -3.47 -7.03
CA TYR A 42 -3.00 -2.71 -6.15
C TYR A 42 -3.11 -1.25 -6.58
N SER A 43 -1.98 -0.58 -6.84
CA SER A 43 -1.93 0.80 -7.32
C SER A 43 -2.75 0.97 -8.61
N GLY A 44 -2.54 0.11 -9.61
CA GLY A 44 -3.28 0.14 -10.86
C GLY A 44 -4.80 -0.06 -10.69
N ILE A 45 -5.23 -0.96 -9.79
CA ILE A 45 -6.65 -1.16 -9.48
C ILE A 45 -7.22 0.07 -8.78
N LEU A 46 -6.55 0.62 -7.77
CA LEU A 46 -7.02 1.79 -7.01
C LEU A 46 -7.17 3.00 -7.94
N GLN A 47 -6.12 3.34 -8.69
CA GLN A 47 -6.12 4.45 -9.62
C GLN A 47 -7.17 4.26 -10.73
N GLY A 48 -7.35 3.04 -11.23
CA GLY A 48 -8.38 2.71 -12.21
C GLY A 48 -9.82 2.92 -11.70
N PHE A 49 -10.02 2.93 -10.38
CA PHE A 49 -11.32 3.17 -9.74
C PHE A 49 -11.50 4.59 -9.20
N LYS A 50 -10.45 5.39 -9.05
CA LYS A 50 -10.49 6.73 -8.40
C LYS A 50 -11.65 7.62 -8.85
N THR A 51 -11.93 7.70 -10.15
CA THR A 51 -13.02 8.54 -10.71
C THR A 51 -14.29 7.75 -11.04
N SER A 52 -14.31 6.46 -10.69
CA SER A 52 -15.42 5.56 -10.97
C SER A 52 -16.52 5.72 -9.93
N PRO A 53 -17.81 5.68 -10.32
CA PRO A 53 -18.91 5.58 -9.34
C PRO A 53 -18.89 4.25 -8.56
N LYS A 54 -17.97 3.32 -8.90
CA LYS A 54 -17.86 1.99 -8.31
C LYS A 54 -16.74 1.86 -7.28
N THR A 55 -16.14 2.95 -6.81
CA THR A 55 -15.11 2.94 -5.75
C THR A 55 -15.51 2.14 -4.52
N GLN A 56 -16.79 2.15 -4.15
CA GLN A 56 -17.34 1.38 -3.03
C GLN A 56 -17.12 -0.14 -3.15
N LEU A 57 -16.90 -0.68 -4.36
CA LEU A 57 -16.56 -2.09 -4.56
C LEU A 57 -15.18 -2.46 -4.01
N LEU A 58 -14.31 -1.49 -3.73
CA LEU A 58 -12.98 -1.70 -3.16
C LEU A 58 -12.98 -1.75 -1.63
N MET A 59 -14.04 -1.22 -0.99
CA MET A 59 -14.16 -1.14 0.47
C MET A 59 -13.91 -2.47 1.19
N PRO A 60 -14.43 -3.64 0.72
CA PRO A 60 -14.19 -4.91 1.39
C PRO A 60 -12.72 -5.35 1.41
N TYR A 61 -11.89 -4.82 0.50
CA TYR A 61 -10.49 -5.23 0.35
C TYR A 61 -9.51 -4.24 0.99
N ALA A 62 -9.93 -2.99 1.23
CA ALA A 62 -9.08 -1.94 1.78
C ALA A 62 -8.41 -2.31 3.12
N PRO A 63 -9.08 -2.98 4.09
CA PRO A 63 -8.43 -3.39 5.33
C PRO A 63 -7.26 -4.34 5.10
N HIS A 64 -7.37 -5.27 4.14
CA HIS A 64 -6.31 -6.22 3.84
C HIS A 64 -5.11 -5.55 3.15
N ILE A 65 -5.34 -4.57 2.27
CA ILE A 65 -4.27 -3.78 1.67
C ILE A 65 -3.45 -3.09 2.77
N ILE A 66 -4.12 -2.46 3.74
CA ILE A 66 -3.44 -1.81 4.88
C ILE A 66 -2.68 -2.83 5.74
N GLN A 67 -3.29 -3.99 6.02
CA GLN A 67 -2.61 -5.07 6.75
C GLN A 67 -1.36 -5.57 6.01
N PHE A 68 -1.40 -5.65 4.69
CA PHE A 68 -0.24 -6.01 3.89
C PHE A 68 0.86 -4.95 3.99
N LEU A 69 0.53 -3.67 3.89
CA LEU A 69 1.49 -2.57 4.07
C LEU A 69 2.11 -2.58 5.47
N ASP A 70 1.30 -2.85 6.51
CA ASP A 70 1.78 -3.02 7.87
C ASP A 70 2.73 -4.22 7.99
N ALA A 71 2.40 -5.35 7.37
CA ALA A 71 3.26 -6.53 7.38
C ALA A 71 4.59 -6.30 6.66
N LEU A 72 4.58 -5.55 5.55
CA LEU A 72 5.78 -5.14 4.86
C LEU A 72 6.65 -4.30 5.79
N TYR A 73 6.11 -3.19 6.32
CA TYR A 73 6.86 -2.25 7.15
C TYR A 73 7.46 -2.89 8.40
N ASN A 74 6.69 -3.76 9.07
CA ASN A 74 7.17 -4.48 10.26
C ASN A 74 8.11 -5.65 9.90
N GLY A 75 8.16 -6.05 8.63
CA GLY A 75 9.08 -7.03 8.10
C GLY A 75 10.51 -6.49 7.98
N LYS A 76 11.47 -7.40 7.78
CA LYS A 76 12.86 -7.02 7.47
C LYS A 76 13.11 -7.12 5.96
N GLY A 77 13.97 -6.24 5.44
CA GLY A 77 14.49 -6.34 4.08
C GLY A 77 13.63 -5.68 2.99
N LEU A 78 12.87 -4.64 3.31
CA LEU A 78 12.36 -3.72 2.29
C LEU A 78 13.53 -2.99 1.62
N ASP A 79 13.57 -3.04 0.30
CA ASP A 79 14.40 -2.12 -0.48
C ASP A 79 13.64 -0.82 -0.79
N ASP A 80 14.38 0.19 -1.27
CA ASP A 80 13.84 1.51 -1.59
C ASP A 80 12.74 1.46 -2.68
N THR A 81 12.81 0.48 -3.58
CA THR A 81 11.81 0.32 -4.64
C THR A 81 10.47 -0.12 -4.07
N VAL A 82 10.48 -1.17 -3.23
CA VAL A 82 9.28 -1.66 -2.54
C VAL A 82 8.77 -0.62 -1.56
N MET A 83 9.65 0.09 -0.85
CA MET A 83 9.28 1.16 0.07
C MET A 83 8.53 2.29 -0.65
N LYS A 84 9.07 2.76 -1.79
CA LYS A 84 8.43 3.76 -2.65
C LYS A 84 7.06 3.28 -3.17
N THR A 85 6.95 2.07 -3.69
CA THR A 85 5.67 1.58 -4.23
C THR A 85 4.65 1.33 -3.11
N ALA A 86 5.07 0.85 -1.95
CA ALA A 86 4.21 0.64 -0.80
C ALA A 86 3.62 1.95 -0.26
N ILE A 87 4.44 3.00 -0.09
CA ILE A 87 3.91 4.30 0.34
C ILE A 87 3.02 4.93 -0.73
N GLY A 88 3.33 4.70 -2.01
CA GLY A 88 2.47 5.04 -3.14
C GLY A 88 1.09 4.37 -3.07
N VAL A 89 1.04 3.07 -2.77
CA VAL A 89 -0.24 2.34 -2.60
C VAL A 89 -1.06 2.89 -1.45
N LEU A 90 -0.43 3.27 -0.33
CA LEU A 90 -1.13 3.91 0.78
C LEU A 90 -1.77 5.24 0.36
N GLY A 91 -1.03 6.06 -0.39
CA GLY A 91 -1.55 7.30 -0.95
C GLY A 91 -2.67 7.07 -1.97
N ASP A 92 -2.53 6.07 -2.85
CA ASP A 92 -3.54 5.71 -3.85
C ASP A 92 -4.84 5.27 -3.17
N LEU A 93 -4.73 4.50 -2.08
CA LEU A 93 -5.86 4.06 -1.27
C LEU A 93 -6.57 5.25 -0.63
N ALA A 94 -5.81 6.17 -0.04
CA ALA A 94 -6.36 7.38 0.56
C ALA A 94 -7.07 8.27 -0.48
N ASP A 95 -6.45 8.47 -1.64
CA ASP A 95 -6.97 9.33 -2.70
C ASP A 95 -8.16 8.69 -3.44
N THR A 96 -8.19 7.36 -3.54
CA THR A 96 -9.28 6.61 -4.18
C THR A 96 -10.51 6.51 -3.30
N LEU A 97 -10.36 6.14 -2.02
CA LEU A 97 -11.49 5.92 -1.11
C LEU A 97 -11.90 7.19 -0.35
N GLY A 98 -11.07 8.24 -0.38
CA GLY A 98 -11.35 9.52 0.25
C GLY A 98 -11.62 9.37 1.75
N VAL A 99 -12.71 9.98 2.22
CA VAL A 99 -13.11 9.98 3.64
C VAL A 99 -13.32 8.59 4.23
N HIS A 100 -13.54 7.57 3.39
CA HIS A 100 -13.67 6.19 3.87
C HIS A 100 -12.33 5.53 4.18
N ALA A 101 -11.21 6.02 3.64
CA ALA A 101 -9.88 5.54 3.98
C ALA A 101 -9.42 6.02 5.36
N GLY A 102 -9.81 7.24 5.76
CA GLY A 102 -9.32 7.88 6.99
C GLY A 102 -9.39 6.99 8.24
N PRO A 103 -10.56 6.43 8.58
CA PRO A 103 -10.69 5.52 9.72
C PRO A 103 -9.83 4.26 9.61
N LEU A 104 -9.65 3.70 8.41
CA LEU A 104 -8.85 2.50 8.19
C LEU A 104 -7.35 2.79 8.37
N ILE A 105 -6.88 3.91 7.80
CA ILE A 105 -5.49 4.36 7.94
C ILE A 105 -5.19 4.69 9.41
N ASN A 106 -6.12 5.31 10.13
CA ASN A 106 -5.95 5.62 11.56
C ASN A 106 -5.95 4.37 12.46
N GLN A 107 -6.52 3.25 12.01
CA GLN A 107 -6.49 1.97 12.74
C GLN A 107 -5.22 1.17 12.49
N SER A 108 -4.48 1.49 11.42
CA SER A 108 -3.18 0.87 11.13
C SER A 108 -2.18 1.16 12.25
N THR A 109 -1.41 0.13 12.61
CA THR A 109 -0.40 0.26 13.67
C THR A 109 0.88 0.95 13.19
N SER A 110 1.10 0.99 11.88
CA SER A 110 2.38 1.43 11.29
C SER A 110 2.27 2.49 10.20
N SER A 111 1.09 2.74 9.62
CA SER A 111 0.94 3.69 8.50
C SER A 111 1.56 5.08 8.76
N GLN A 112 1.40 5.62 9.97
CA GLN A 112 1.99 6.90 10.33
C GLN A 112 3.52 6.84 10.40
N ALA A 113 4.07 5.87 11.14
CA ALA A 113 5.52 5.69 11.27
C ALA A 113 6.17 5.42 9.91
N PHE A 114 5.52 4.59 9.09
CA PHE A 114 5.97 4.28 7.74
C PHE A 114 6.03 5.53 6.85
N LEU A 115 5.00 6.37 6.89
CA LEU A 115 5.00 7.64 6.16
C LEU A 115 6.13 8.57 6.64
N GLU A 116 6.33 8.69 7.94
CA GLU A 116 7.37 9.53 8.53
C GLU A 116 8.78 9.05 8.12
N GLU A 117 9.00 7.74 8.10
CA GLU A 117 10.24 7.12 7.65
C GLU A 117 10.49 7.39 6.15
N CYS A 118 9.49 7.23 5.30
CA CYS A 118 9.62 7.54 3.87
C CYS A 118 9.88 9.03 3.61
N LEU A 119 9.30 9.94 4.40
CA LEU A 119 9.58 11.38 4.31
C LEU A 119 11.01 11.75 4.75
N ALA A 120 11.59 10.94 5.64
CA ALA A 120 12.96 11.08 6.12
C ALA A 120 13.99 10.34 5.26
N SER A 121 13.57 9.58 4.23
CA SER A 121 14.47 8.85 3.34
C SER A 121 15.44 9.77 2.61
N ASP A 122 16.67 9.28 2.42
CA ASP A 122 17.69 9.91 1.58
C ASP A 122 17.45 9.66 0.09
N ASP A 123 16.62 8.66 -0.27
CA ASP A 123 16.21 8.41 -1.65
C ASP A 123 15.17 9.47 -2.09
N PRO A 124 15.47 10.30 -3.12
CA PRO A 124 14.55 11.35 -3.55
C PRO A 124 13.21 10.85 -4.07
N LEU A 125 13.17 9.66 -4.69
CA LEU A 125 11.96 9.07 -5.27
C LEU A 125 11.04 8.51 -4.18
N VAL A 126 11.61 7.87 -3.15
CA VAL A 126 10.85 7.46 -1.96
C VAL A 126 10.21 8.68 -1.30
N LYS A 127 11.01 9.73 -1.10
CA LYS A 127 10.57 10.97 -0.46
C LYS A 127 9.49 11.69 -1.25
N GLU A 128 9.65 11.81 -2.57
CA GLU A 128 8.63 12.40 -3.45
C GLU A 128 7.30 11.64 -3.36
N SER A 129 7.36 10.30 -3.40
CA SER A 129 6.16 9.46 -3.26
C SER A 129 5.48 9.65 -1.90
N ALA A 130 6.27 9.74 -0.83
CA ALA A 130 5.78 9.98 0.52
C ALA A 130 5.15 11.37 0.70
N GLU A 131 5.73 12.41 0.10
CA GLU A 131 5.18 13.77 0.14
C GLU A 131 3.81 13.83 -0.54
N TRP A 132 3.64 13.14 -1.66
CA TRP A 132 2.35 12.99 -2.31
C TRP A 132 1.36 12.19 -1.45
N ALA A 133 1.77 11.04 -0.92
CA ALA A 133 0.93 10.19 -0.08
C ALA A 133 0.44 10.95 1.16
N ARG A 134 1.30 11.75 1.81
CA ARG A 134 0.94 12.63 2.94
C ARG A 134 -0.22 13.56 2.59
N ILE A 135 -0.22 14.16 1.39
CA ILE A 135 -1.28 15.07 0.96
C ILE A 135 -2.60 14.30 0.78
N ALA A 136 -2.56 13.13 0.13
CA ALA A 136 -3.73 12.28 -0.05
C ALA A 136 -4.32 11.80 1.28
N ILE A 137 -3.47 11.30 2.18
CA ILE A 137 -3.85 10.82 3.52
C ILE A 137 -4.44 11.97 4.35
N SER A 138 -3.80 13.15 4.34
CA SER A 138 -4.30 14.32 5.06
C SER A 138 -5.71 14.72 4.62
N ARG A 139 -6.00 14.67 3.32
CA ARG A 139 -7.36 14.93 2.78
C ARG A 139 -8.36 13.87 3.23
N ALA A 140 -8.00 12.60 3.16
CA ALA A 140 -8.85 11.49 3.58
C ALA A 140 -9.20 11.56 5.08
N VAL A 141 -8.21 11.84 5.93
CA VAL A 141 -8.39 11.91 7.39
C VAL A 141 -9.15 13.18 7.79
N SER A 142 -8.82 14.34 7.21
CA SER A 142 -9.46 15.62 7.59
C SER A 142 -10.94 15.72 7.20
N GLY A 143 -11.35 15.01 6.15
CA GLY A 143 -12.76 14.94 5.73
C GLY A 143 -13.61 13.93 6.53
N SER A 144 -13.04 13.26 7.53
CA SER A 144 -13.72 12.24 8.36
C SER A 144 -14.47 12.82 9.58
N HIS A 145 -14.66 14.14 9.64
CA HIS A 145 -15.31 14.87 10.75
C HIS A 145 -16.66 15.45 10.37
#